data_AF-A0A382CD51-F1
#
_entry.id   AF-A0A382CD51-F1
#
_cell.length_a   1.000
_cell.length_b   1.000
_cell.length_c   1.000
_cell.angle_alpha   90.00
_cell.angle_beta   90.00
_cell.angle_gamma   90.00
#
_symmetry.space_group_name_H-M   'P 1'
#
loop_
_entity.id
_entity.type
_entity.pdbx_description
1 polymer ?
#
loop_
_entity_poly.entity_id
_entity_poly.type
_entity_poly.pdbx_seq_one_letter_code
_entity_poly.pdbx_strand_id
1 'polypeptide(L)'
;MHIFDPYELTGLKPNHLGFGGLDRGAELHEDKDCIQKLFESEETLIVPVWRTLNLFSKIGGKGEKPLPAFLPVDEASSLISISDHQVFLGRQKIAAKTPAYLAIDISALDEEEAENRLAEWGSFKDLRNISPLIDGVEGSILAYARAMIYWHSLNQFCGVCGNPTKPSKCGHQRDCTNSECDSSHFPRTDSAVIMLVHDRDRALLGRQNFWPEGMYSLLAGYVEPGETIEHAVAREVYEESGIIVKNIKYLHSQPWPFPSSLMLGFTAEAVTEKI
;
A
#
# COMPACT_ATOMS: atom_id res chain seq x y z
N MET A 1 3.21 -8.81 -19.99
CA MET A 1 4.03 -7.79 -20.65
C MET A 1 4.60 -6.95 -19.51
N HIS A 2 5.92 -6.88 -19.28
CA HIS A 2 6.44 -5.84 -18.37
C HIS A 2 6.41 -4.55 -19.17
N ILE A 3 5.31 -3.82 -19.10
CA ILE A 3 5.14 -2.63 -19.94
C ILE A 3 6.14 -1.55 -19.52
N PHE A 4 6.55 -1.54 -18.25
CA PHE A 4 7.56 -0.63 -17.72
C PHE A 4 8.49 -1.35 -16.73
N ASP A 5 9.79 -1.40 -17.03
CA ASP A 5 10.82 -1.83 -16.08
C ASP A 5 11.06 -0.69 -15.08
N PRO A 6 10.87 -0.90 -13.77
CA PRO A 6 11.03 0.16 -12.78
C PRO A 6 12.48 0.66 -12.64
N TYR A 7 13.48 -0.13 -13.03
CA TYR A 7 14.87 0.34 -13.11
C TYR A 7 15.07 1.33 -14.26
N GLU A 8 14.36 1.15 -15.38
CA GLU A 8 14.43 2.06 -16.53
C GLU A 8 13.67 3.37 -16.27
N LEU A 9 12.60 3.34 -15.45
CA LEU A 9 11.79 4.54 -15.15
C LEU A 9 12.56 5.63 -14.39
N THR A 10 13.47 5.25 -13.50
CA THR A 10 14.11 6.19 -12.57
C THR A 10 15.63 6.12 -12.55
N GLY A 11 16.24 5.08 -13.13
CA GLY A 11 17.67 4.81 -12.99
C GLY A 11 18.10 4.44 -11.56
N LEU A 12 17.14 4.27 -10.64
CA LEU A 12 17.36 3.94 -9.23
C LEU A 12 16.83 2.56 -8.92
N LYS A 13 17.36 1.94 -7.86
CA LYS A 13 16.79 0.71 -7.31
C LYS A 13 15.37 1.02 -6.80
N PRO A 14 14.34 0.29 -7.26
CA PRO A 14 12.97 0.55 -6.84
C PRO A 14 12.75 0.28 -5.35
N ASN A 15 11.73 0.92 -4.81
CA ASN A 15 11.30 0.69 -3.44
C ASN A 15 10.69 -0.73 -3.28
N HIS A 16 10.87 -1.32 -2.11
CA HIS A 16 10.34 -2.65 -1.78
C HIS A 16 8.80 -2.71 -1.66
N LEU A 17 8.11 -1.55 -1.55
CA LEU A 17 6.64 -1.45 -1.59
C LEU A 17 6.11 -0.84 -2.90
N GLY A 18 6.99 -0.46 -3.83
CA GLY A 18 6.65 0.41 -4.96
C GLY A 18 7.23 -0.06 -6.29
N PHE A 19 7.25 -1.38 -6.53
CA PHE A 19 7.84 -1.94 -7.74
C PHE A 19 6.87 -1.93 -8.93
N GLY A 20 7.36 -1.58 -10.12
CA GLY A 20 6.63 -1.65 -11.39
C GLY A 20 6.70 -3.06 -11.99
N GLY A 21 5.61 -3.55 -12.59
CA GLY A 21 5.59 -4.88 -13.21
C GLY A 21 4.28 -5.64 -13.04
N LEU A 22 3.42 -5.16 -12.14
CA LEU A 22 2.02 -5.52 -12.09
C LEU A 22 1.25 -4.64 -13.08
N ASP A 23 0.71 -5.26 -14.13
CA ASP A 23 -0.26 -4.63 -15.02
C ASP A 23 -1.59 -4.53 -14.26
N ARG A 24 -2.00 -3.31 -13.90
CA ARG A 24 -3.21 -3.10 -13.11
C ARG A 24 -4.50 -3.43 -13.87
N GLY A 25 -4.44 -3.64 -15.18
CA GLY A 25 -5.54 -4.17 -15.98
C GLY A 25 -6.79 -3.29 -15.95
N ALA A 26 -6.62 -1.98 -16.11
CA ALA A 26 -7.70 -1.00 -16.01
C ALA A 26 -8.87 -1.29 -16.98
N GLU A 27 -8.60 -1.98 -18.09
CA GLU A 27 -9.61 -2.44 -19.05
C GLU A 27 -10.64 -3.41 -18.44
N LEU A 28 -10.26 -4.18 -17.41
CA LEU A 28 -11.18 -5.08 -16.73
C LEU A 28 -12.11 -4.38 -15.76
N HIS A 29 -11.75 -3.17 -15.32
CA HIS A 29 -12.55 -2.45 -14.34
C HIS A 29 -13.96 -2.14 -14.85
N GLU A 30 -14.21 -2.13 -16.16
CA GLU A 30 -15.55 -1.94 -16.71
C GLU A 30 -16.40 -3.23 -16.77
N ASP A 31 -15.76 -4.39 -16.62
CA ASP A 31 -16.42 -5.68 -16.67
C ASP A 31 -17.15 -5.99 -15.35
N LYS A 32 -18.48 -6.06 -15.41
CA LYS A 32 -19.34 -6.31 -14.24
C LYS A 32 -19.11 -7.70 -13.63
N ASP A 33 -18.65 -8.65 -14.44
CA ASP A 33 -18.42 -10.04 -14.02
C ASP A 33 -16.92 -10.33 -13.79
N CYS A 34 -16.10 -9.27 -13.77
CA CYS A 34 -14.64 -9.34 -13.62
C CYS A 34 -14.19 -10.29 -12.50
N ILE A 35 -14.74 -10.13 -11.29
CA ILE A 35 -14.35 -10.93 -10.12
C ILE A 35 -14.74 -12.41 -10.31
N GLN A 36 -15.95 -12.67 -10.81
CA GLN A 36 -16.42 -14.03 -11.08
C GLN A 36 -15.53 -14.73 -12.12
N LYS A 37 -15.20 -14.06 -13.22
CA LYS A 37 -14.30 -14.59 -14.26
C LYS A 37 -12.89 -14.85 -13.72
N LEU A 38 -12.41 -14.05 -12.77
CA LEU A 38 -11.13 -14.27 -12.12
C LEU A 38 -11.16 -15.53 -11.23
N PHE A 39 -12.26 -15.79 -10.51
CA PHE A 39 -12.41 -17.03 -9.74
C PHE A 39 -12.52 -18.28 -10.62
N GLU A 40 -12.98 -18.17 -11.86
CA GLU A 40 -13.07 -19.29 -12.80
C GLU A 40 -11.72 -19.64 -13.46
N SER A 41 -10.70 -18.79 -13.29
CA SER A 41 -9.39 -18.94 -13.93
C SER A 41 -8.39 -19.65 -13.01
N GLU A 42 -7.82 -20.76 -13.49
CA GLU A 42 -6.74 -21.52 -12.81
C GLU A 42 -5.42 -20.73 -12.68
N GLU A 43 -5.25 -19.64 -13.44
CA GLU A 43 -4.07 -18.76 -13.31
C GLU A 43 -4.24 -17.66 -12.25
N THR A 44 -5.40 -17.56 -11.62
CA THR A 44 -5.65 -16.56 -10.58
C THR A 44 -5.06 -17.01 -9.25
N LEU A 45 -4.42 -16.07 -8.56
CA LEU A 45 -3.86 -16.22 -7.23
C LEU A 45 -4.57 -15.30 -6.25
N ILE A 46 -5.00 -15.87 -5.13
CA ILE A 46 -5.67 -15.20 -4.02
C ILE A 46 -4.63 -14.63 -3.06
N VAL A 47 -4.81 -13.37 -2.70
CA VAL A 47 -3.99 -12.63 -1.74
C VAL A 47 -4.84 -12.35 -0.49
N PRO A 48 -4.85 -13.24 0.52
CA PRO A 48 -5.63 -13.04 1.72
C PRO A 48 -5.07 -11.88 2.56
N VAL A 49 -5.96 -11.01 3.03
CA VAL A 49 -5.66 -9.94 3.98
C VAL A 49 -6.51 -10.15 5.22
N TRP A 50 -5.88 -10.22 6.38
CA TRP A 50 -6.55 -10.38 7.67
C TRP A 50 -6.17 -9.23 8.59
N ARG A 51 -7.11 -8.34 8.91
CA ARG A 51 -6.91 -7.20 9.82
C ARG A 51 -5.66 -6.38 9.47
N THR A 52 -5.48 -6.10 8.18
CA THR A 52 -4.32 -5.39 7.58
C THR A 52 -2.99 -6.15 7.56
N LEU A 53 -2.97 -7.40 8.02
CA LEU A 53 -1.82 -8.30 7.93
C LEU A 53 -1.81 -9.09 6.62
N ASN A 54 -0.62 -9.47 6.18
CA ASN A 54 -0.41 -10.26 4.97
C ASN A 54 0.11 -11.66 5.32
N LEU A 55 -0.25 -12.65 4.51
CA LEU A 55 0.14 -14.04 4.74
C LEU A 55 1.53 -14.34 4.16
N PHE A 56 2.39 -14.95 4.97
CA PHE A 56 3.73 -15.38 4.57
C PHE A 56 3.93 -16.86 4.84
N SER A 57 4.30 -17.62 3.81
CA SER A 57 4.68 -19.03 3.93
C SER A 57 6.02 -19.21 4.64
N LYS A 58 6.88 -18.20 4.53
CA LYS A 58 8.15 -18.13 5.25
C LYS A 58 8.45 -16.68 5.62
N ILE A 59 8.80 -16.44 6.89
CA ILE A 59 9.10 -15.09 7.39
C ILE A 59 10.55 -14.67 7.09
N GLY A 60 11.40 -15.63 6.70
CA GLY A 60 12.83 -15.42 6.52
C GLY A 60 13.60 -15.41 7.85
N GLY A 61 14.85 -15.86 7.81
CA GLY A 61 15.82 -15.87 8.93
C GLY A 61 17.14 -15.20 8.53
N LYS A 62 18.23 -15.37 9.30
CA LYS A 62 19.55 -14.79 8.98
C LYS A 62 20.00 -15.15 7.56
N GLY A 63 19.77 -14.24 6.61
CA GLY A 63 20.15 -14.36 5.19
C GLY A 63 19.05 -14.83 4.23
N GLU A 64 17.84 -15.14 4.69
CA GLU A 64 16.74 -15.61 3.83
C GLU A 64 15.65 -14.57 3.69
N LYS A 65 15.16 -14.37 2.46
CA LYS A 65 14.04 -13.45 2.18
C LYS A 65 12.71 -14.06 2.68
N PRO A 66 11.81 -13.25 3.26
CA PRO A 66 10.43 -13.65 3.47
C PRO A 66 9.77 -14.00 2.14
N LEU A 67 8.89 -14.99 2.15
CA LEU A 67 8.10 -15.43 1.00
C LEU A 67 6.62 -15.24 1.31
N PRO A 68 5.92 -14.38 0.57
CA PRO A 68 4.48 -14.27 0.64
C PRO A 68 3.79 -15.58 0.25
N ALA A 69 2.61 -15.82 0.81
CA ALA A 69 1.75 -16.91 0.38
C ALA A 69 0.63 -16.35 -0.50
N PHE A 70 0.60 -16.77 -1.76
CA PHE A 70 -0.50 -16.53 -2.69
C PHE A 70 -1.13 -17.87 -3.02
N LEU A 71 -2.44 -17.98 -2.82
CA LEU A 71 -3.16 -19.25 -2.88
C LEU A 71 -3.81 -19.45 -4.25
N PRO A 72 -3.75 -20.64 -4.85
CA PRO A 72 -4.63 -21.00 -5.95
C PRO A 72 -6.11 -20.86 -5.57
N VAL A 73 -6.97 -20.55 -6.54
CA VAL A 73 -8.40 -20.30 -6.27
C VAL A 73 -9.11 -21.51 -5.66
N ASP A 74 -8.82 -22.71 -6.17
CA ASP A 74 -9.41 -23.97 -5.70
C ASP A 74 -9.08 -24.23 -4.23
N GLU A 75 -7.83 -24.00 -3.83
CA GLU A 75 -7.39 -24.15 -2.44
C GLU A 75 -7.92 -23.04 -1.51
N ALA A 76 -8.28 -21.87 -2.05
CA ALA A 76 -8.82 -20.74 -1.29
C ALA A 76 -10.37 -20.70 -1.23
N SER A 77 -11.07 -21.68 -1.80
CA SER A 77 -12.54 -21.67 -1.94
C SER A 77 -13.31 -21.38 -0.63
N SER A 78 -12.83 -21.92 0.50
CA SER A 78 -13.47 -21.73 1.81
C SER A 78 -13.28 -20.33 2.39
N LEU A 79 -12.25 -19.60 1.95
CA LEU A 79 -11.95 -18.22 2.33
C LEU A 79 -12.71 -17.25 1.43
N ILE A 80 -12.80 -17.55 0.14
CA ILE A 80 -13.55 -16.76 -0.84
C ILE A 80 -15.03 -16.68 -0.46
N SER A 81 -15.63 -17.78 0.02
CA SER A 81 -17.05 -17.82 0.38
C SER A 81 -17.41 -16.96 1.59
N ILE A 82 -16.43 -16.61 2.42
CA ILE A 82 -16.61 -15.80 3.63
C ILE A 82 -15.98 -14.40 3.51
N SER A 83 -15.37 -14.07 2.37
CA SER A 83 -14.64 -12.81 2.23
C SER A 83 -15.59 -11.61 2.16
N ASP A 84 -15.30 -10.56 2.93
CA ASP A 84 -16.12 -9.34 2.96
C ASP A 84 -15.91 -8.47 1.70
N HIS A 85 -14.67 -8.39 1.24
CA HIS A 85 -14.24 -7.52 0.16
C HIS A 85 -13.31 -8.27 -0.80
N GLN A 86 -13.43 -8.00 -2.09
CA GLN A 86 -12.69 -8.67 -3.16
C GLN A 86 -12.18 -7.62 -4.15
N VAL A 87 -10.88 -7.63 -4.46
CA VAL A 87 -10.25 -6.59 -5.28
C VAL A 87 -9.25 -7.19 -6.25
N PHE A 88 -9.46 -6.95 -7.55
CA PHE A 88 -8.47 -7.32 -8.56
C PHE A 88 -7.26 -6.38 -8.45
N LEU A 89 -6.06 -6.93 -8.30
CA LEU A 89 -4.84 -6.13 -8.11
C LEU A 89 -4.10 -5.90 -9.44
N GLY A 90 -4.28 -6.82 -10.39
CA GLY A 90 -3.57 -6.79 -11.65
C GLY A 90 -3.03 -8.16 -12.06
N ARG A 91 -2.26 -8.17 -13.14
CA ARG A 91 -1.55 -9.33 -13.67
C ARG A 91 -0.06 -9.11 -13.68
N GLN A 92 0.70 -10.16 -13.41
CA GLN A 92 2.14 -10.11 -13.53
C GLN A 92 2.63 -11.17 -14.50
N LYS A 93 3.49 -10.81 -15.46
CA LYS A 93 4.15 -11.81 -16.28
C LYS A 93 5.30 -12.44 -15.50
N ILE A 94 5.23 -13.76 -15.29
CA ILE A 94 6.28 -14.55 -14.64
C ILE A 94 6.66 -15.69 -15.58
N ALA A 95 7.85 -15.57 -16.20
CA ALA A 95 8.31 -16.47 -17.25
C ALA A 95 7.26 -16.63 -18.38
N ALA A 96 6.68 -17.83 -18.51
CA ALA A 96 5.66 -18.17 -19.52
C ALA A 96 4.21 -17.94 -19.05
N LYS A 97 3.98 -17.66 -17.76
CA LYS A 97 2.65 -17.46 -17.18
C LYS A 97 2.35 -15.99 -16.92
N THR A 98 1.07 -15.63 -16.81
CA THR A 98 0.65 -14.27 -16.49
C THR A 98 -0.44 -14.28 -15.40
N PRO A 99 -0.13 -14.74 -14.18
CA PRO A 99 -1.12 -14.84 -13.12
C PRO A 99 -1.82 -13.51 -12.83
N ALA A 100 -3.11 -13.62 -12.53
CA ALA A 100 -3.90 -12.52 -11.98
C ALA A 100 -3.90 -12.59 -10.46
N TYR A 101 -3.84 -11.45 -9.79
CA TYR A 101 -3.86 -11.38 -8.33
C TYR A 101 -5.18 -10.78 -7.86
N LEU A 102 -5.83 -11.44 -6.91
CA LEU A 102 -7.12 -11.05 -6.34
C LEU A 102 -7.00 -10.99 -4.82
N ALA A 103 -7.08 -9.79 -4.24
CA ALA A 103 -7.11 -9.64 -2.79
C ALA A 103 -8.49 -10.02 -2.25
N ILE A 104 -8.52 -10.71 -1.12
CA ILE A 104 -9.74 -10.98 -0.35
C ILE A 104 -9.58 -10.52 1.10
N ASP A 105 -10.63 -9.91 1.65
CA ASP A 105 -10.72 -9.56 3.06
C ASP A 105 -11.32 -10.71 3.85
N ILE A 106 -10.55 -11.30 4.76
CA ILE A 106 -11.01 -12.34 5.68
C ILE A 106 -11.03 -11.85 7.13
N SER A 107 -11.06 -10.54 7.35
CA SER A 107 -10.99 -9.92 8.69
C SER A 107 -12.16 -10.26 9.60
N ALA A 108 -13.26 -10.81 9.06
CA ALA A 108 -14.37 -11.37 9.81
C ALA A 108 -13.98 -12.58 10.67
N LEU A 109 -12.94 -13.34 10.27
CA LEU A 109 -12.41 -14.43 11.08
C LEU A 109 -11.78 -13.90 12.37
N ASP A 110 -12.02 -14.62 13.46
CA ASP A 110 -11.20 -14.43 14.65
C ASP A 110 -9.78 -14.98 14.46
N GLU A 111 -8.92 -14.72 15.43
CA GLU A 111 -7.50 -15.08 15.35
C GLU A 111 -7.27 -16.59 15.30
N GLU A 112 -7.99 -17.35 16.13
CA GLU A 112 -7.87 -18.80 16.17
C GLU A 112 -8.35 -19.44 14.86
N GLU A 113 -9.46 -18.98 14.31
CA GLU A 113 -9.98 -19.45 13.03
C GLU A 113 -9.03 -19.10 11.87
N ALA A 114 -8.51 -17.87 11.82
CA ALA A 114 -7.59 -17.44 10.78
C ALA A 114 -6.28 -18.23 10.81
N GLU A 115 -5.70 -18.44 12.01
CA GLU A 115 -4.50 -19.24 12.19
C GLU A 115 -4.74 -20.70 11.79
N ASN A 116 -5.83 -21.32 12.25
CA ASN A 116 -6.12 -22.72 11.95
C ASN A 116 -6.38 -22.98 10.46
N ARG A 117 -7.15 -22.11 9.78
CA ARG A 117 -7.48 -22.28 8.36
C ARG A 117 -6.29 -22.07 7.42
N LEU A 118 -5.28 -21.30 7.85
CA LEU A 118 -4.14 -20.92 7.01
C LEU A 118 -2.79 -21.43 7.55
N ALA A 119 -2.79 -22.25 8.61
CA ALA A 119 -1.58 -22.79 9.22
C ALA A 119 -0.68 -23.54 8.23
N GLU A 120 -1.27 -24.29 7.28
CA GLU A 120 -0.53 -25.02 6.25
C GLU A 120 0.11 -24.08 5.21
N TRP A 121 -0.44 -22.87 5.06
CA TRP A 121 0.02 -21.87 4.11
C TRP A 121 1.03 -20.89 4.68
N GLY A 122 0.99 -20.66 5.99
CA GLY A 122 1.92 -19.76 6.65
C GLY A 122 1.32 -19.01 7.84
N SER A 123 1.83 -17.81 8.08
CA SER A 123 1.39 -16.96 9.19
C SER A 123 1.22 -15.51 8.76
N PHE A 124 0.28 -14.82 9.39
CA PHE A 124 0.05 -13.40 9.15
C PHE A 124 1.11 -12.53 9.81
N LYS A 125 1.60 -11.54 9.06
CA LYS A 125 2.59 -10.59 9.54
C LYS A 125 2.29 -9.17 9.10
N ASP A 126 2.74 -8.24 9.92
CA ASP A 126 2.71 -6.82 9.59
C ASP A 126 3.75 -6.52 8.52
N LEU A 127 3.27 -6.13 7.34
CA LEU A 127 4.12 -5.77 6.22
C LEU A 127 5.05 -4.61 6.57
N ARG A 128 4.66 -3.69 7.46
CA ARG A 128 5.52 -2.57 7.87
C ARG A 128 6.86 -3.05 8.43
N ASN A 129 6.84 -4.14 9.20
CA ASN A 129 8.02 -4.68 9.87
C ASN A 129 8.88 -5.54 8.94
N ILE A 130 8.26 -6.21 7.96
CA ILE A 130 8.93 -7.18 7.08
C ILE A 130 9.35 -6.57 5.74
N SER A 131 8.71 -5.47 5.33
CA SER A 131 8.90 -4.82 4.05
C SER A 131 10.36 -4.54 3.65
N PRO A 132 11.32 -4.24 4.55
CA PRO A 132 12.72 -4.05 4.12
C PRO A 132 13.41 -5.34 3.62
N LEU A 133 12.84 -6.51 3.89
CA LEU A 133 13.43 -7.82 3.61
C LEU A 133 12.82 -8.51 2.37
N ILE A 134 11.67 -8.03 1.87
CA ILE A 134 10.92 -8.65 0.76
C ILE A 134 11.42 -8.16 -0.61
N ASP A 135 11.15 -8.95 -1.65
CA ASP A 135 11.31 -8.49 -3.02
C ASP A 135 10.30 -7.38 -3.38
N GLY A 136 10.70 -6.46 -4.26
CA GLY A 136 9.90 -5.28 -4.57
C GLY A 136 8.58 -5.61 -5.27
N VAL A 137 8.57 -6.62 -6.15
CA VAL A 137 7.33 -7.04 -6.83
C VAL A 137 6.32 -7.49 -5.80
N GLU A 138 6.68 -8.49 -5.00
CA GLU A 138 5.73 -9.14 -4.10
C GLU A 138 5.31 -8.17 -2.99
N GLY A 139 6.25 -7.36 -2.49
CA GLY A 139 5.95 -6.28 -1.56
C GLY A 139 4.98 -5.25 -2.13
N SER A 140 5.06 -4.92 -3.43
CA SER A 140 4.09 -4.04 -4.08
C SER A 140 2.69 -4.63 -4.18
N ILE A 141 2.57 -5.94 -4.44
CA ILE A 141 1.28 -6.65 -4.47
C ILE A 141 0.66 -6.66 -3.07
N LEU A 142 1.44 -7.01 -2.04
CA LEU A 142 0.97 -7.03 -0.65
C LEU A 142 0.57 -5.63 -0.15
N ALA A 143 1.39 -4.62 -0.45
CA ALA A 143 1.09 -3.22 -0.14
C ALA A 143 -0.21 -2.77 -0.79
N TYR A 144 -0.42 -3.13 -2.06
CA TYR A 144 -1.63 -2.77 -2.79
C TYR A 144 -2.87 -3.48 -2.25
N ALA A 145 -2.78 -4.79 -2.01
CA ALA A 145 -3.83 -5.58 -1.38
C ALA A 145 -4.24 -4.97 -0.04
N ARG A 146 -3.26 -4.71 0.84
CA ARG A 146 -3.50 -4.10 2.15
C ARG A 146 -4.21 -2.75 2.02
N ALA A 147 -3.73 -1.87 1.14
CA ALA A 147 -4.30 -0.54 0.94
C ALA A 147 -5.76 -0.58 0.47
N MET A 148 -6.06 -1.45 -0.51
CA MET A 148 -7.39 -1.57 -1.08
C MET A 148 -8.40 -2.17 -0.08
N ILE A 149 -8.00 -3.22 0.63
CA ILE A 149 -8.85 -3.85 1.65
C ILE A 149 -9.09 -2.89 2.82
N TYR A 150 -8.05 -2.17 3.27
CA TYR A 150 -8.18 -1.13 4.30
C TYR A 150 -9.13 -0.01 3.86
N TRP A 151 -9.05 0.44 2.61
CA TRP A 151 -9.99 1.44 2.10
C TRP A 151 -11.44 0.92 2.09
N HIS A 152 -11.67 -0.31 1.64
CA HIS A 152 -13.02 -0.87 1.62
C HIS A 152 -13.64 -1.00 3.02
N SER A 153 -12.85 -1.42 4.02
CA SER A 153 -13.37 -1.58 5.38
C SER A 153 -13.81 -0.26 6.01
N LEU A 154 -13.20 0.87 5.61
CA LEU A 154 -13.57 2.21 6.10
C LEU A 154 -14.66 2.91 5.28
N ASN A 155 -14.96 2.44 4.06
CA ASN A 155 -15.83 3.14 3.12
C ASN A 155 -17.13 2.39 2.83
N GLN A 156 -17.64 1.63 3.81
CA GLN A 156 -18.87 0.84 3.68
C GLN A 156 -20.16 1.68 3.59
N PHE A 157 -20.09 2.95 3.98
CA PHE A 157 -21.19 3.92 3.90
C PHE A 157 -20.76 5.15 3.09
N CYS A 158 -21.74 5.80 2.47
CA CYS A 158 -21.55 6.94 1.58
C CYS A 158 -21.23 8.18 2.40
N GLY A 159 -20.08 8.81 2.13
CA GLY A 159 -19.68 10.06 2.79
C GLY A 159 -20.58 11.27 2.48
N VAL A 160 -21.48 11.18 1.50
CA VAL A 160 -22.41 12.26 1.13
C VAL A 160 -23.75 12.15 1.86
N CYS A 161 -24.34 10.94 1.90
CA CYS A 161 -25.71 10.76 2.39
C CYS A 161 -25.87 9.67 3.48
N GLY A 162 -24.79 9.00 3.88
CA GLY A 162 -24.79 7.98 4.93
C GLY A 162 -25.41 6.62 4.56
N ASN A 163 -25.97 6.45 3.36
CA ASN A 163 -26.47 5.16 2.89
C ASN A 163 -25.33 4.16 2.63
N PRO A 164 -25.57 2.84 2.68
CA PRO A 164 -24.56 1.85 2.31
C PRO A 164 -23.97 2.09 0.91
N THR A 165 -22.75 1.63 0.70
CA THR A 165 -22.12 1.58 -0.62
C THR A 165 -21.84 0.14 -1.01
N LYS A 166 -21.78 -0.14 -2.31
CA LYS A 166 -21.42 -1.45 -2.86
C LYS A 166 -20.14 -1.35 -3.68
N PRO A 167 -19.21 -2.31 -3.61
CA PRO A 167 -18.07 -2.38 -4.52
C PRO A 167 -18.51 -2.41 -5.98
N SER A 168 -17.75 -1.75 -6.84
CA SER A 168 -17.84 -1.80 -8.28
C SER A 168 -16.44 -1.72 -8.88
N LYS A 169 -16.34 -1.79 -10.21
CA LYS A 169 -15.08 -1.69 -10.95
C LYS A 169 -13.98 -2.67 -10.49
N CYS A 170 -14.32 -3.95 -10.33
CA CYS A 170 -13.44 -4.98 -9.76
C CYS A 170 -12.83 -4.62 -8.38
N GLY A 171 -13.52 -3.82 -7.56
CA GLY A 171 -13.03 -3.37 -6.26
C GLY A 171 -12.34 -2.00 -6.29
N HIS A 172 -12.20 -1.34 -7.45
CA HIS A 172 -11.56 0.00 -7.54
C HIS A 172 -12.51 1.17 -7.34
N GLN A 173 -13.78 0.90 -7.05
CA GLN A 173 -14.80 1.90 -6.80
C GLN A 173 -15.83 1.36 -5.82
N ARG A 174 -16.51 2.25 -5.10
CA ARG A 174 -17.73 1.94 -4.34
C ARG A 174 -18.81 2.93 -4.71
N ASP A 175 -19.99 2.43 -5.03
CA ASP A 175 -21.13 3.25 -5.43
C ASP A 175 -22.18 3.29 -4.32
N CYS A 176 -22.74 4.48 -4.07
CA CYS A 176 -23.86 4.64 -3.16
C CYS A 176 -25.06 3.81 -3.63
N THR A 177 -25.73 3.12 -2.70
CA THR A 177 -26.94 2.34 -3.03
C THR A 177 -28.20 3.19 -3.17
N ASN A 178 -28.17 4.44 -2.72
CA ASN A 178 -29.26 5.38 -2.89
C ASN A 178 -29.19 6.02 -4.29
N SER A 179 -30.17 5.71 -5.12
CA SER A 179 -30.29 6.23 -6.49
C SER A 179 -30.50 7.74 -6.58
N GLU A 180 -30.97 8.41 -5.52
CA GLU A 180 -31.05 9.87 -5.49
C GLU A 180 -29.69 10.53 -5.22
N CYS A 181 -28.76 9.79 -4.61
CA CYS A 181 -27.40 10.26 -4.32
C CYS A 181 -26.42 9.90 -5.45
N ASP A 182 -26.42 8.62 -5.85
CA ASP A 182 -25.62 8.03 -6.95
C ASP A 182 -24.13 8.42 -6.94
N SER A 183 -23.59 8.74 -5.76
CA SER A 183 -22.19 9.16 -5.62
C SER A 183 -21.24 7.96 -5.70
N SER A 184 -20.15 8.13 -6.44
CA SER A 184 -19.05 7.17 -6.51
C SER A 184 -17.89 7.60 -5.61
N HIS A 185 -17.29 6.61 -4.95
CA HIS A 185 -16.15 6.75 -4.06
C HIS A 185 -14.96 5.95 -4.60
N PHE A 186 -13.78 6.55 -4.51
CA PHE A 186 -12.53 5.99 -5.03
C PHE A 186 -11.50 5.82 -3.90
N PRO A 187 -10.59 4.82 -4.01
CA PRO A 187 -9.46 4.69 -3.11
C PRO A 187 -8.68 6.01 -2.99
N ARG A 188 -8.30 6.35 -1.75
CA ARG A 188 -7.54 7.58 -1.45
C ARG A 188 -6.14 7.24 -1.00
N THR A 189 -5.21 8.13 -1.30
CA THR A 189 -3.84 8.06 -0.81
C THR A 189 -3.43 9.45 -0.37
N ASP A 190 -3.07 9.58 0.90
CA ASP A 190 -2.74 10.85 1.52
C ASP A 190 -1.28 11.21 1.20
N SER A 191 -1.07 12.36 0.58
CA SER A 191 0.29 12.82 0.24
C SER A 191 1.00 13.29 1.50
N ALA A 192 2.19 12.76 1.73
CA ALA A 192 3.04 13.14 2.85
C ALA A 192 4.47 13.37 2.35
N VAL A 193 5.13 14.39 2.87
CA VAL A 193 6.54 14.68 2.58
C VAL A 193 7.44 14.08 3.65
N ILE A 194 8.64 13.68 3.27
CA ILE A 194 9.72 13.31 4.17
C ILE A 194 11.03 13.88 3.62
N MET A 195 11.83 14.54 4.45
CA MET A 195 12.92 15.37 3.97
C MET A 195 14.21 15.20 4.74
N LEU A 196 15.31 15.00 3.99
CA LEU A 196 16.66 15.17 4.51
C LEU A 196 17.01 16.66 4.47
N VAL A 197 16.95 17.31 5.63
CA VAL A 197 17.40 18.70 5.81
C VAL A 197 18.86 18.67 6.23
N HIS A 198 19.73 19.32 5.45
CA HIS A 198 21.18 19.30 5.69
C HIS A 198 21.82 20.68 5.71
N ASP A 199 22.92 20.79 6.46
CA ASP A 199 23.87 21.90 6.42
C ASP A 199 25.29 21.34 6.39
N ARG A 200 25.94 21.46 5.22
CA ARG A 200 27.23 20.81 4.92
C ARG A 200 27.17 19.32 5.24
N ASP A 201 27.93 18.88 6.25
CA ASP A 201 28.06 17.48 6.68
C ASP A 201 27.12 17.11 7.84
N ARG A 202 26.20 18.02 8.23
CA ARG A 202 25.21 17.80 9.29
C ARG A 202 23.84 17.58 8.69
N ALA A 203 23.03 16.73 9.35
CA ALA A 203 21.62 16.54 9.03
C ALA A 203 20.74 16.78 10.27
N LEU A 204 19.59 17.38 10.05
CA LEU A 204 18.56 17.53 11.08
C LEU A 204 17.77 16.23 11.20
N LEU A 205 17.63 15.73 12.43
CA LEU A 205 16.83 14.56 12.75
C LEU A 205 15.88 14.87 13.90
N GLY A 206 14.67 14.33 13.83
CA GLY A 206 13.66 14.41 14.87
C GLY A 206 13.40 13.06 15.54
N ARG A 207 12.74 13.11 16.69
CA ARG A 207 12.18 11.92 17.36
C ARG A 207 10.87 12.24 18.04
N GLN A 208 9.99 11.26 18.12
CA GLN A 208 8.80 11.31 18.97
C GLN A 208 9.09 10.75 20.36
N ASN A 209 8.36 11.22 21.37
CA ASN A 209 8.60 10.82 22.77
C ASN A 209 8.44 9.31 23.01
N PHE A 210 7.53 8.66 22.29
CA PHE A 210 7.25 7.23 22.44
C PHE A 210 8.19 6.30 21.66
N TRP A 211 9.11 6.84 20.86
CA TRP A 211 10.04 6.03 20.07
C TRP A 211 11.14 5.41 20.94
N PRO A 212 11.67 4.23 20.55
CA PRO A 212 12.83 3.63 21.21
C PRO A 212 13.96 4.63 21.45
N GLU A 213 14.69 4.44 22.54
CA GLU A 213 15.85 5.27 22.86
C GLU A 213 16.90 5.18 21.74
N GLY A 214 17.49 6.31 21.38
CA GLY A 214 18.48 6.39 20.29
C GLY A 214 17.89 6.33 18.88
N MET A 215 16.59 6.10 18.71
CA MET A 215 15.93 6.15 17.41
C MET A 215 15.59 7.60 17.03
N TYR A 216 16.04 7.98 15.83
CA TYR A 216 15.78 9.27 15.20
C TYR A 216 15.40 9.03 13.73
N SER A 217 14.64 9.97 13.16
CA SER A 217 14.20 9.93 11.77
C SER A 217 14.34 11.31 11.13
N LEU A 218 14.26 11.34 9.81
CA LEU A 218 13.95 12.55 9.06
C LEU A 218 12.57 13.09 9.50
N LEU A 219 12.39 14.40 9.37
CA LEU A 219 11.09 15.06 9.58
C LEU A 219 10.15 14.71 8.43
N ALA A 220 8.86 14.62 8.72
CA ALA A 220 7.83 14.24 7.77
C ALA A 220 6.46 14.77 8.20
N GLY A 221 5.61 15.07 7.23
CA GLY A 221 4.25 15.52 7.52
C GLY A 221 3.35 15.55 6.29
N TYR A 222 2.07 15.82 6.49
CA TYR A 222 1.07 15.75 5.44
C TYR A 222 1.07 17.03 4.60
N VAL A 223 0.76 16.90 3.31
CA VAL A 223 0.54 18.05 2.43
C VAL A 223 -0.87 18.58 2.67
N GLU A 224 -1.00 19.89 2.93
CA GLU A 224 -2.32 20.50 3.14
C GLU A 224 -3.04 20.88 1.83
N PRO A 225 -4.39 20.95 1.82
CA PRO A 225 -5.13 21.42 0.66
C PRO A 225 -4.73 22.85 0.24
N GLY A 226 -4.34 23.01 -1.03
CA GLY A 226 -3.89 24.30 -1.57
C GLY A 226 -2.39 24.57 -1.36
N GLU A 227 -1.65 23.62 -0.79
CA GLU A 227 -0.22 23.69 -0.58
C GLU A 227 0.57 23.03 -1.73
N THR A 228 1.71 23.62 -2.11
CA THR A 228 2.67 22.92 -2.98
C THR A 228 3.49 21.95 -2.15
N ILE A 229 4.00 20.88 -2.76
CA ILE A 229 4.75 19.86 -2.00
C ILE A 229 6.03 20.47 -1.40
N GLU A 230 6.67 21.42 -2.08
CA GLU A 230 7.82 22.16 -1.55
C GLU A 230 7.45 23.08 -0.38
N HIS A 231 6.27 23.71 -0.40
CA HIS A 231 5.81 24.49 0.74
C HIS A 231 5.50 23.59 1.94
N ALA A 232 4.94 22.40 1.73
CA ALA A 232 4.75 21.42 2.80
C ALA A 232 6.08 21.04 3.44
N VAL A 233 7.12 20.78 2.64
CA VAL A 233 8.48 20.55 3.16
C VAL A 233 8.96 21.74 4.01
N ALA A 234 8.81 22.97 3.54
CA ALA A 234 9.26 24.14 4.28
C ALA A 234 8.47 24.37 5.58
N ARG A 235 7.14 24.21 5.53
CA ARG A 235 6.24 24.38 6.68
C ARG A 235 6.54 23.34 7.76
N GLU A 236 6.54 22.06 7.41
CA GLU A 236 6.75 20.96 8.36
C GLU A 236 8.12 21.07 9.05
N VAL A 237 9.19 21.41 8.32
CA VAL A 237 10.51 21.65 8.94
C VAL A 237 10.44 22.82 9.93
N TYR A 238 9.79 23.91 9.56
CA TYR A 238 9.67 25.08 10.42
C TYR A 238 8.82 24.82 11.68
N GLU A 239 7.68 24.12 11.55
CA GLU A 239 6.79 23.79 12.66
C GLU A 239 7.45 22.86 13.68
N GLU A 240 8.18 21.84 13.21
CA GLU A 240 8.79 20.84 14.10
C GLU A 240 10.13 21.28 14.69
N SER A 241 10.86 22.19 14.04
CA SER A 241 12.25 22.52 14.43
C SER A 241 12.62 24.00 14.41
N GLY A 242 11.76 24.89 13.91
CA GLY A 242 12.07 26.31 13.72
C GLY A 242 13.09 26.62 12.61
N ILE A 243 13.58 25.60 11.89
CA ILE A 243 14.60 25.77 10.84
C ILE A 243 13.96 26.28 9.54
N ILE A 244 14.59 27.26 8.92
CA ILE A 244 14.23 27.77 7.59
C ILE A 244 15.07 27.02 6.56
N VAL A 245 14.44 26.60 5.46
CA VAL A 245 15.09 25.82 4.39
C VAL A 245 15.04 26.51 3.04
N LYS A 246 15.91 26.09 2.13
CA LYS A 246 15.95 26.47 0.71
C LYS A 246 16.37 25.27 -0.15
N ASN A 247 16.40 25.46 -1.46
CA ASN A 247 16.91 24.47 -2.41
C ASN A 247 16.26 23.08 -2.26
N ILE A 248 14.94 23.07 -2.03
CA ILE A 248 14.14 21.85 -1.87
C ILE A 248 14.14 21.10 -3.19
N LYS A 249 14.52 19.81 -3.16
CA LYS A 249 14.62 18.95 -4.34
C LYS A 249 13.94 17.63 -4.08
N TYR A 250 13.02 17.27 -4.97
CA TYR A 250 12.40 15.95 -4.99
C TYR A 250 13.44 14.87 -5.31
N LEU A 251 13.34 13.72 -4.66
CA LEU A 251 14.17 12.54 -4.90
C LEU A 251 13.36 11.36 -5.42
N HIS A 252 12.37 10.92 -4.65
CA HIS A 252 11.63 9.70 -4.96
C HIS A 252 10.29 9.64 -4.24
N SER A 253 9.42 8.74 -4.67
CA SER A 253 8.14 8.46 -4.02
C SER A 253 8.09 7.02 -3.52
N GLN A 254 7.46 6.78 -2.38
CA GLN A 254 7.24 5.46 -1.83
C GLN A 254 5.77 5.31 -1.41
N PRO A 255 5.05 4.30 -1.92
CA PRO A 255 3.79 3.88 -1.33
C PRO A 255 4.01 3.50 0.13
N TRP A 256 3.20 4.06 1.03
CA TRP A 256 3.28 3.82 2.45
C TRP A 256 1.88 3.54 2.99
N PRO A 257 1.35 2.34 2.73
CA PRO A 257 -0.01 1.96 3.10
C PRO A 257 -0.06 1.62 4.60
N PHE A 258 0.32 2.54 5.48
CA PHE A 258 0.28 2.40 6.93
C PHE A 258 -0.22 3.70 7.60
N PRO A 259 -1.49 4.10 7.39
CA PRO A 259 -2.54 3.30 6.76
C PRO A 259 -2.68 3.44 5.23
N SER A 260 -2.47 4.63 4.66
CA SER A 260 -2.80 4.92 3.25
C SER A 260 -2.09 6.17 2.70
N SER A 261 -0.78 6.28 2.87
CA SER A 261 -0.02 7.46 2.44
C SER A 261 0.82 7.21 1.18
N LEU A 262 1.12 8.28 0.44
CA LEU A 262 2.18 8.34 -0.57
C LEU A 262 3.28 9.23 0.00
N MET A 263 4.40 8.62 0.37
CA MET A 263 5.55 9.35 0.90
C MET A 263 6.36 9.92 -0.25
N LEU A 264 6.63 11.21 -0.19
CA LEU A 264 7.38 11.97 -1.18
C LEU A 264 8.69 12.43 -0.53
N GLY A 265 9.80 11.86 -0.97
CA GLY A 265 11.13 12.09 -0.42
C GLY A 265 11.81 13.31 -1.02
N PHE A 266 12.36 14.18 -0.17
CA PHE A 266 13.05 15.41 -0.54
C PHE A 266 14.42 15.56 0.13
N THR A 267 15.28 16.38 -0.46
CA THR A 267 16.38 17.04 0.24
C THR A 267 16.12 18.54 0.33
N ALA A 268 16.63 19.17 1.38
CA ALA A 268 16.59 20.61 1.54
C ALA A 268 17.84 21.13 2.27
N GLU A 269 18.27 22.34 1.95
CA GLU A 269 19.39 23.00 2.61
C GLU A 269 18.88 23.91 3.73
N ALA A 270 19.42 23.76 4.94
CA ALA A 270 19.12 24.67 6.03
C ALA A 270 19.73 26.07 5.78
N VAL A 271 18.99 27.11 6.16
CA VAL A 271 19.41 28.52 6.12
C VAL A 271 19.73 29.03 7.52
N THR A 272 19.06 28.49 8.54
CA THR A 272 19.28 28.79 9.96
C THR A 272 19.83 27.57 10.69
N GLU A 273 20.52 27.78 11.81
CA GLU A 273 21.15 26.70 12.59
C GLU A 273 20.54 26.51 13.99
N LYS A 274 19.72 27.46 14.46
CA LYS A 274 19.17 27.44 15.81
C LYS A 274 17.79 26.78 15.80
N ILE A 275 17.71 25.66 16.51
CA ILE A 275 16.48 24.93 16.88
C ILE A 275 15.91 25.57 18.15
#